data_AF-A0AAU9JW42-F1
#
_entry.id   AF-A0AAU9JW42-F1
#
_cell.length_a   1.000
_cell.length_b   1.000
_cell.length_c   1.000
_cell.angle_alpha   90.00
_cell.angle_beta   90.00
_cell.angle_gamma   90.00
#
_symmetry.space_group_name_H-M   'P 1'
#
loop_
_entity.id
_entity.type
_entity.pdbx_description
1 polymer ?
#
loop_
_entity_poly.entity_id
_entity_poly.type
_entity_poly.pdbx_seq_one_letter_code
_entity_poly.pdbx_strand_id
1 'polypeptide(L)'
;MDIAEKKFQTLKNRLDALHYCHPLAPQSVALVEALLNDLVKLKDDCQSLKQENEQLSKRSKETEFSKSPLQREVVRLNKEKNDLHIELMKTKEQFNAKEEAWRANTRKLEGEISDMRYLIEHTRDTIANLENDKEQLKNKVDLLLSKTYLSSFEKGIKNANLPPSERNVMRRVQGFEIERELGSGEIVSQFQRVNEDWAEELRKADDRAKKYQEELEELYNNKNRLEDELQRYKVLTAHREEEIERLSNTLGVGDYVQKPLESERKMQNETVKVLNDRIDYLNGENVRLEAEVENMKTSMSRVNQIIEEKNILAISIEEVRKENTELYRKINEIMNPPKRQIKSRVRESKVG
;
A
#
# COMPACT_ATOMS: atom_id res chain seq x y z
N MET A 1 -16.94 71.38 -90.29
CA MET A 1 -17.06 71.58 -88.83
C MET A 1 -15.91 70.83 -88.19
N ASP A 2 -14.97 71.60 -87.65
CA ASP A 2 -13.72 71.09 -87.12
C ASP A 2 -13.99 70.20 -85.89
N ILE A 3 -13.15 69.18 -85.68
CA ILE A 3 -13.32 68.20 -84.60
C ILE A 3 -13.27 68.88 -83.22
N ALA A 4 -12.50 69.96 -83.11
CA ALA A 4 -12.39 70.79 -81.92
C ALA A 4 -13.71 71.51 -81.57
N GLU A 5 -14.45 71.98 -82.57
CA GLU A 5 -15.70 72.73 -82.40
C GLU A 5 -16.86 71.81 -81.95
N LYS A 6 -16.89 70.57 -82.46
CA LYS A 6 -17.83 69.54 -81.98
C LYS A 6 -17.57 69.14 -80.52
N LYS A 7 -16.29 69.00 -80.13
CA LYS A 7 -15.92 68.71 -78.73
C LYS A 7 -16.27 69.87 -77.80
N PHE A 8 -16.03 71.11 -78.23
CA PHE A 8 -16.41 72.31 -77.49
C PHE A 8 -17.92 72.37 -77.21
N GLN A 9 -18.76 72.17 -78.22
CA GLN A 9 -20.21 72.21 -78.05
C GLN A 9 -20.71 71.07 -77.14
N THR A 10 -20.10 69.87 -77.25
CA THR A 10 -20.45 68.72 -76.41
C THR A 10 -20.10 68.98 -74.93
N LEU A 11 -18.90 69.52 -74.67
CA LEU A 11 -18.48 69.88 -73.31
C LEU A 11 -19.35 71.01 -72.73
N LYS A 12 -19.68 72.02 -73.53
CA LYS A 12 -20.56 73.12 -73.14
C LYS A 12 -21.95 72.63 -72.75
N ASN A 13 -22.58 71.80 -73.58
CA ASN A 13 -23.89 71.21 -73.26
C ASN A 13 -23.84 70.38 -71.97
N ARG A 14 -22.72 69.69 -71.71
CA ARG A 14 -22.52 68.85 -70.52
C ARG A 14 -22.29 69.68 -69.25
N LEU A 15 -21.60 70.81 -69.35
CA LEU A 15 -21.44 71.81 -68.29
C LEU A 15 -22.75 72.55 -68.00
N ASP A 16 -23.48 72.96 -69.04
CA ASP A 16 -24.79 73.62 -68.91
C ASP A 16 -25.82 72.70 -68.24
N ALA A 17 -25.78 71.40 -68.55
CA ALA A 17 -26.59 70.38 -67.87
C ALA A 17 -26.23 70.20 -66.38
N LEU A 18 -25.00 70.54 -66.00
CA LEU A 18 -24.53 70.60 -64.61
C LEU A 18 -24.67 72.02 -64.01
N HIS A 19 -25.34 72.93 -64.73
CA HIS A 19 -25.57 74.33 -64.36
C HIS A 19 -24.31 75.21 -64.28
N TYR A 20 -23.23 74.83 -64.96
CA TYR A 20 -22.00 75.63 -65.09
C TYR A 20 -22.01 76.48 -66.37
N CYS A 21 -22.78 77.57 -66.38
CA CYS A 21 -23.02 78.41 -67.57
C CYS A 21 -21.95 79.50 -67.85
N HIS A 22 -20.71 79.30 -67.42
CA HIS A 22 -19.65 80.33 -67.56
C HIS A 22 -19.07 80.35 -68.98
N PRO A 23 -18.68 81.52 -69.52
CA PRO A 23 -18.08 81.63 -70.85
C PRO A 23 -16.73 80.89 -70.90
N LEU A 24 -16.62 79.90 -71.79
CA LEU A 24 -15.44 79.05 -71.94
C LEU A 24 -14.65 79.41 -73.21
N ALA A 25 -13.33 79.61 -73.05
CA ALA A 25 -12.43 79.84 -74.17
C ALA A 25 -12.10 78.51 -74.90
N PRO A 26 -11.95 78.52 -76.24
CA PRO A 26 -11.69 77.30 -77.00
C PRO A 26 -10.33 76.65 -76.70
N GLN A 27 -9.37 77.38 -76.11
CA GLN A 27 -8.06 76.85 -75.72
C GLN A 27 -8.11 76.01 -74.44
N SER A 28 -9.09 76.21 -73.55
CA SER A 28 -9.18 75.52 -72.25
C SER A 28 -10.05 74.26 -72.25
N VAL A 29 -10.65 73.92 -73.41
CA VAL A 29 -11.62 72.83 -73.58
C VAL A 29 -11.06 71.48 -73.16
N ALA A 30 -9.85 71.14 -73.61
CA ALA A 30 -9.24 69.84 -73.29
C ALA A 30 -8.96 69.68 -71.79
N LEU A 31 -8.56 70.75 -71.11
CA LEU A 31 -8.30 70.73 -69.67
C LEU A 31 -9.61 70.61 -68.87
N VAL A 32 -10.63 71.37 -69.24
CA VAL A 32 -11.94 71.34 -68.56
C VAL A 32 -12.64 69.98 -68.78
N GLU A 33 -12.50 69.39 -69.97
CA GLU A 33 -13.00 68.04 -70.24
C GLU A 33 -12.29 66.98 -69.38
N ALA A 34 -10.96 67.06 -69.26
CA ALA A 34 -10.17 66.16 -68.41
C ALA A 34 -10.59 66.29 -66.93
N LEU A 35 -10.65 67.52 -66.40
CA LEU A 35 -11.06 67.79 -65.02
C LEU A 35 -12.50 67.33 -64.74
N LEU A 36 -13.43 67.55 -65.67
CA LEU A 36 -14.81 67.10 -65.52
C LEU A 36 -14.90 65.58 -65.49
N ASN A 37 -14.15 64.89 -66.36
CA ASN A 37 -14.11 63.44 -66.37
C ASN A 37 -13.47 62.88 -65.08
N ASP A 38 -12.41 63.51 -64.58
CA ASP A 38 -11.79 63.13 -63.30
C ASP A 38 -12.73 63.35 -62.11
N LEU A 39 -13.50 64.45 -62.12
CA LEU A 39 -14.47 64.74 -61.06
C LEU A 39 -15.65 63.76 -61.07
N VAL A 40 -16.12 63.37 -62.27
CA VAL A 40 -17.14 62.33 -62.42
C VAL A 40 -16.61 60.99 -61.92
N LYS A 41 -15.40 60.59 -62.33
CA LYS A 41 -14.76 59.37 -61.81
C LYS A 41 -14.61 59.39 -60.30
N LEU A 42 -14.11 60.49 -59.73
CA LEU A 42 -13.95 60.62 -58.28
C LEU A 42 -15.29 60.51 -57.54
N LYS A 43 -16.38 61.05 -58.12
CA LYS A 43 -17.73 60.93 -57.55
C LYS A 43 -18.21 59.49 -57.59
N ASP A 44 -18.03 58.79 -58.71
CA ASP A 44 -18.42 57.39 -58.88
C ASP A 44 -17.60 56.47 -57.96
N ASP A 45 -16.29 56.73 -57.82
CA ASP A 45 -15.40 56.03 -56.89
C ASP A 45 -15.80 56.30 -55.44
N CYS A 46 -16.11 57.55 -55.08
CA CYS A 46 -16.57 57.91 -53.74
C CYS A 46 -17.91 57.23 -53.40
N GLN A 47 -18.83 57.17 -54.36
CA GLN A 47 -20.10 56.45 -54.21
C GLN A 47 -19.88 54.94 -54.04
N SER A 48 -18.95 54.37 -54.81
CA SER A 48 -18.58 52.94 -54.73
C SER A 48 -17.95 52.62 -53.36
N LEU A 49 -17.00 53.43 -52.91
CA LEU A 49 -16.37 53.30 -51.59
C LEU A 49 -17.39 53.44 -50.45
N LYS A 50 -18.35 54.36 -50.57
CA LYS A 50 -19.42 54.50 -49.58
C LYS A 50 -20.28 53.25 -49.49
N GLN A 51 -20.66 52.67 -50.63
CA GLN A 51 -21.43 51.42 -50.67
C GLN A 51 -20.64 50.25 -50.09
N GLU A 52 -19.35 50.14 -50.41
CA GLU A 52 -18.47 49.12 -49.87
C GLU A 52 -18.33 49.26 -48.34
N ASN A 53 -18.12 50.48 -47.84
CA ASN A 53 -18.02 50.73 -46.40
C ASN A 53 -19.33 50.39 -45.66
N GLU A 54 -20.49 50.71 -46.25
CA GLU A 54 -21.79 50.30 -45.70
C GLU A 54 -21.94 48.77 -45.66
N GLN A 55 -21.49 48.06 -46.70
CA GLN A 55 -21.50 46.59 -46.72
C GLN A 55 -20.54 46.00 -45.68
N LEU A 56 -19.32 46.53 -45.56
CA LEU A 56 -18.34 46.10 -44.55
C LEU A 56 -18.85 46.35 -43.13
N SER A 57 -19.50 47.49 -42.89
CA SER A 57 -20.13 47.80 -41.60
C SER A 57 -21.23 46.79 -41.24
N LYS A 58 -22.07 46.40 -42.21
CA LYS A 58 -23.10 45.37 -42.01
C LYS A 58 -22.47 44.01 -41.69
N ARG A 59 -21.50 43.56 -42.50
CA ARG A 59 -20.78 42.29 -42.28
C ARG A 59 -20.07 42.26 -40.93
N SER A 60 -19.47 43.38 -40.51
CA SER A 60 -18.83 43.50 -39.19
C SER A 60 -19.84 43.33 -38.06
N LYS A 61 -20.99 43.99 -38.13
CA LYS A 61 -22.08 43.83 -37.15
C LYS A 61 -22.64 42.41 -37.10
N GLU A 62 -22.83 41.77 -38.25
CA GLU A 62 -23.27 40.37 -38.36
C GLU A 62 -22.25 39.42 -37.73
N THR A 63 -20.96 39.66 -37.98
CA THR A 63 -19.86 38.87 -37.41
C THR A 63 -19.82 39.03 -35.88
N GLU A 64 -19.94 40.24 -35.37
CA GLU A 64 -20.00 40.51 -33.93
C GLU A 64 -21.23 39.87 -33.28
N PHE A 65 -22.38 39.90 -33.95
CA PHE A 65 -23.59 39.22 -33.47
C PHE A 65 -23.40 37.70 -33.40
N SER A 66 -22.71 37.11 -34.38
CA SER A 66 -22.38 35.67 -34.39
C SER A 66 -21.32 35.30 -33.33
N LYS A 67 -20.36 36.19 -33.07
CA LYS A 67 -19.27 35.97 -32.10
C LYS A 67 -19.72 36.11 -30.65
N SER A 68 -20.65 37.02 -30.37
CA SER A 68 -21.18 37.28 -29.02
C SER A 68 -21.69 36.02 -28.26
N PRO A 69 -22.53 35.14 -28.84
CA PRO A 69 -22.96 33.91 -28.16
C PRO A 69 -21.79 32.96 -27.92
N LEU A 70 -20.85 32.82 -28.87
CA LEU A 70 -19.68 31.97 -28.70
C LEU A 70 -18.78 32.45 -27.55
N GLN A 71 -18.55 33.77 -27.44
CA GLN A 71 -17.79 34.34 -26.33
C GLN A 71 -18.45 34.09 -24.98
N ARG A 72 -19.79 34.23 -24.89
CA ARG A 72 -20.54 33.91 -23.66
C ARG A 72 -20.38 32.45 -23.28
N GLU A 73 -20.43 31.55 -24.26
CA GLU A 73 -20.26 30.12 -24.03
C GLU A 73 -18.83 29.78 -23.59
N VAL A 74 -17.81 30.39 -24.18
CA VAL A 74 -16.41 30.22 -23.74
C VAL A 74 -16.23 30.68 -22.29
N VAL A 75 -16.84 31.79 -21.88
CA VAL A 75 -16.78 32.25 -20.49
C VAL A 75 -17.52 31.27 -19.56
N ARG A 76 -18.69 30.77 -19.97
CA ARG A 76 -19.47 29.79 -19.21
C ARG A 76 -18.67 28.49 -19.00
N LEU A 77 -18.12 27.94 -20.07
CA LEU A 77 -17.31 26.72 -20.06
C LEU A 77 -16.03 26.87 -19.25
N ASN A 78 -15.36 28.03 -19.30
CA ASN A 78 -14.18 28.27 -18.48
C ASN A 78 -14.52 28.31 -16.99
N LYS A 79 -15.68 28.88 -16.62
CA LYS A 79 -16.15 28.87 -15.23
C LYS A 79 -16.46 27.44 -14.78
N GLU A 80 -17.22 26.69 -15.57
CA GLU A 80 -17.55 25.28 -15.30
C GLU A 80 -16.30 24.42 -15.17
N LYS A 81 -15.34 24.58 -16.09
CA LYS A 81 -14.03 23.92 -16.02
C LYS A 81 -13.32 24.22 -14.69
N ASN A 82 -13.30 25.49 -14.27
CA ASN A 82 -12.62 25.88 -13.04
C ASN A 82 -13.32 25.31 -11.79
N ASP A 83 -14.65 25.34 -11.77
CA ASP A 83 -15.46 24.79 -10.68
C ASP A 83 -15.25 23.27 -10.55
N LEU A 84 -15.29 22.54 -11.67
CA LEU A 84 -14.99 21.11 -11.74
C LEU A 84 -13.55 20.80 -11.30
N HIS A 85 -12.59 21.63 -11.69
CA HIS A 85 -11.19 21.45 -11.27
C HIS A 85 -11.03 21.57 -9.75
N ILE A 86 -11.70 22.55 -9.14
CA ILE A 86 -11.70 22.72 -7.68
C ILE A 86 -12.38 21.54 -6.98
N GLU A 87 -13.51 21.06 -7.51
CA GLU A 87 -14.21 19.89 -6.97
C GLU A 87 -13.34 18.63 -7.05
N LEU A 88 -12.64 18.43 -8.17
CA LEU A 88 -11.70 17.32 -8.35
C LEU A 88 -10.55 17.39 -7.34
N MET A 89 -10.01 18.58 -7.07
CA MET A 89 -8.97 18.74 -6.05
C MET A 89 -9.50 18.39 -4.65
N LYS A 90 -10.67 18.91 -4.27
CA LYS A 90 -11.28 18.63 -2.96
C LYS A 90 -11.59 17.15 -2.77
N THR A 91 -12.15 16.49 -3.78
CA THR A 91 -12.45 15.05 -3.73
C THR A 91 -11.19 14.21 -3.62
N LYS A 92 -10.12 14.58 -4.36
CA LYS A 92 -8.80 13.95 -4.23
C LYS A 92 -8.20 14.12 -2.83
N GLU A 93 -8.26 15.32 -2.26
CA GLU A 93 -7.79 15.58 -0.90
C GLU A 93 -8.55 14.76 0.14
N GLN A 94 -9.88 14.70 0.03
CA GLN A 94 -10.72 13.88 0.92
C GLN A 94 -10.41 12.38 0.79
N PHE A 95 -10.19 11.90 -0.44
CA PHE A 95 -9.81 10.51 -0.67
C PHE A 95 -8.45 10.20 -0.05
N ASN A 96 -7.45 11.03 -0.29
CA ASN A 96 -6.10 10.87 0.28
C ASN A 96 -6.14 10.88 1.81
N ALA A 97 -6.91 11.78 2.41
CA ALA A 97 -7.07 11.84 3.87
C ALA A 97 -7.70 10.57 4.44
N LYS A 98 -8.73 10.02 3.77
CA LYS A 98 -9.34 8.73 4.15
C LYS A 98 -8.36 7.57 4.00
N GLU A 99 -7.63 7.54 2.90
CA GLU A 99 -6.61 6.51 2.64
C GLU A 99 -5.52 6.52 3.72
N GLU A 100 -5.04 7.71 4.10
CA GLU A 100 -4.03 7.85 5.14
C GLU A 100 -4.55 7.42 6.52
N ALA A 101 -5.80 7.79 6.84
CA ALA A 101 -6.46 7.32 8.06
C ALA A 101 -6.62 5.79 8.09
N TRP A 102 -7.02 5.18 6.99
CA TRP A 102 -7.13 3.72 6.88
C TRP A 102 -5.76 3.04 7.00
N ARG A 103 -4.72 3.55 6.33
CA ARG A 103 -3.36 3.03 6.47
C ARG A 103 -2.85 3.13 7.91
N ALA A 104 -3.12 4.23 8.60
CA ALA A 104 -2.77 4.38 10.00
C ALA A 104 -3.50 3.36 10.89
N ASN A 105 -4.80 3.15 10.65
CA ASN A 105 -5.59 2.17 11.38
C ASN A 105 -5.11 0.73 11.12
N THR A 106 -4.78 0.40 9.87
CA THR A 106 -4.20 -0.90 9.51
C THR A 106 -2.90 -1.15 10.27
N ARG A 107 -1.96 -0.20 10.28
CA ARG A 107 -0.71 -0.33 11.04
C ARG A 107 -0.95 -0.51 12.54
N LYS A 108 -1.95 0.19 13.08
CA LYS A 108 -2.34 0.05 14.49
C LYS A 108 -2.85 -1.37 14.78
N LEU A 109 -3.76 -1.87 13.97
CA LEU A 109 -4.31 -3.22 14.10
C LEU A 109 -3.22 -4.30 13.89
N GLU A 110 -2.31 -4.11 12.95
CA GLU A 110 -1.15 -5.00 12.75
C GLU A 110 -0.25 -5.05 14.00
N GLY A 111 -0.02 -3.90 14.64
CA GLY A 111 0.67 -3.81 15.93
C GLY A 111 -0.06 -4.57 17.03
N GLU A 112 -1.36 -4.31 17.20
CA GLU A 112 -2.19 -5.02 18.20
C GLU A 112 -2.20 -6.54 17.96
N ILE A 113 -2.26 -7.00 16.70
CA ILE A 113 -2.16 -8.42 16.34
C ILE A 113 -0.80 -9.00 16.72
N SER A 114 0.29 -8.27 16.46
CA SER A 114 1.64 -8.70 16.83
C SER A 114 1.79 -8.84 18.35
N ASP A 115 1.29 -7.86 19.12
CA ASP A 115 1.33 -7.88 20.57
C ASP A 115 0.49 -9.03 21.15
N MET A 116 -0.70 -9.26 20.59
CA MET A 116 -1.54 -10.39 20.98
C MET A 116 -0.88 -11.74 20.68
N ARG A 117 -0.21 -11.88 19.52
CA ARG A 117 0.56 -13.09 19.18
C ARG A 117 1.70 -13.31 20.16
N TYR A 118 2.43 -12.26 20.51
CA TYR A 118 3.48 -12.33 21.52
C TYR A 118 2.95 -12.77 22.88
N LEU A 119 1.81 -12.23 23.32
CA LEU A 119 1.18 -12.62 24.58
C LEU A 119 0.73 -14.09 24.56
N ILE A 120 0.17 -14.56 23.44
CA ILE A 120 -0.20 -15.96 23.26
C ILE A 120 1.03 -16.87 23.37
N GLU A 121 2.13 -16.51 22.71
CA GLU A 121 3.36 -17.31 22.77
C GLU A 121 3.94 -17.34 24.19
N HIS A 122 4.03 -16.17 24.84
CA HIS A 122 4.53 -16.07 26.21
C HIS A 122 3.67 -16.87 27.21
N THR A 123 2.34 -16.81 27.07
CA THR A 123 1.43 -17.60 27.93
C THR A 123 1.55 -19.09 27.66
N ARG A 124 1.75 -19.50 26.40
CA ARG A 124 2.02 -20.89 26.03
C ARG A 124 3.30 -21.42 26.68
N ASP A 125 4.39 -20.65 26.63
CA ASP A 125 5.65 -21.00 27.28
C ASP A 125 5.50 -21.10 28.81
N THR A 126 4.74 -20.17 29.40
CA THR A 126 4.45 -20.17 30.83
C THR A 126 3.68 -21.43 31.24
N ILE A 127 2.66 -21.82 30.46
CA ILE A 127 1.89 -23.05 30.68
C ILE A 127 2.81 -24.27 30.58
N ALA A 128 3.64 -24.36 29.54
CA ALA A 128 4.56 -25.48 29.36
C ALA A 128 5.55 -25.65 30.54
N ASN A 129 6.07 -24.53 31.06
CA ASN A 129 6.93 -24.54 32.25
C ASN A 129 6.19 -25.04 33.50
N LEU A 130 4.97 -24.56 33.73
CA LEU A 130 4.14 -25.00 34.87
C LEU A 130 3.74 -26.48 34.75
N GLU A 131 3.48 -26.98 33.54
CA GLU A 131 3.19 -28.39 33.30
C GLU A 131 4.40 -29.27 33.61
N ASN A 132 5.60 -28.86 33.20
CA ASN A 132 6.85 -29.55 33.53
C ASN A 132 7.12 -29.53 35.05
N ASP A 133 6.94 -28.40 35.73
CA ASP A 133 7.11 -28.30 37.19
C ASP A 133 6.10 -29.20 37.92
N LYS A 134 4.85 -29.24 37.47
CA LYS A 134 3.82 -30.14 37.98
C LYS A 134 4.22 -31.60 37.81
N GLU A 135 4.75 -31.97 36.64
CA GLU A 135 5.23 -33.33 36.37
C GLU A 135 6.43 -33.69 37.27
N GLN A 136 7.38 -32.78 37.46
CA GLN A 136 8.50 -32.99 38.40
C GLN A 136 8.03 -33.15 39.85
N LEU A 137 7.07 -32.34 40.30
CA LEU A 137 6.49 -32.47 41.64
C LEU A 137 5.76 -33.80 41.79
N LYS A 138 4.98 -34.20 40.78
CA LYS A 138 4.31 -35.51 40.76
C LYS A 138 5.32 -36.65 40.88
N ASN A 139 6.38 -36.61 40.08
CA ASN A 139 7.46 -37.61 40.14
C ASN A 139 8.16 -37.63 41.51
N LYS A 140 8.38 -36.48 42.15
CA LYS A 140 8.91 -36.41 43.53
C LYS A 140 7.96 -37.03 44.55
N VAL A 141 6.65 -36.76 44.43
CA VAL A 141 5.63 -37.35 45.30
C VAL A 141 5.60 -38.86 45.11
N ASP A 142 5.56 -39.35 43.87
CA ASP A 142 5.58 -40.78 43.56
C ASP A 142 6.86 -41.47 44.08
N LEU A 143 8.01 -40.80 44.01
CA LEU A 143 9.27 -41.27 44.60
C LEU A 143 9.22 -41.32 46.13
N LEU A 144 8.63 -40.33 46.80
CA LEU A 144 8.48 -40.33 48.25
C LEU A 144 7.47 -41.37 48.73
N LEU A 145 6.36 -41.54 48.00
CA LEU A 145 5.37 -42.57 48.26
C LEU A 145 6.00 -43.96 48.08
N SER A 146 6.73 -44.20 46.99
CA SER A 146 7.45 -45.46 46.78
C SER A 146 8.48 -45.70 47.88
N LYS A 147 9.29 -44.70 48.27
CA LYS A 147 10.23 -44.84 49.38
C LYS A 147 9.53 -45.15 50.71
N THR A 148 8.42 -44.51 51.02
CA THR A 148 7.69 -44.67 52.29
C THR A 148 6.92 -46.00 52.34
N TYR A 149 6.23 -46.36 51.27
CA TYR A 149 5.35 -47.53 51.23
C TYR A 149 6.04 -48.80 50.70
N LEU A 150 7.06 -48.70 49.83
CA LEU A 150 7.83 -49.86 49.34
C LEU A 150 9.11 -50.14 50.14
N SER A 151 9.80 -49.17 50.78
CA SER A 151 10.89 -49.53 51.73
C SER A 151 10.34 -50.31 52.94
N SER A 152 9.08 -50.07 53.29
CA SER A 152 8.34 -50.84 54.29
C SER A 152 8.04 -52.27 53.84
N PHE A 153 8.19 -52.57 52.54
CA PHE A 153 7.83 -53.85 51.94
C PHE A 153 9.06 -54.65 51.46
N GLU A 154 10.09 -53.99 50.90
CA GLU A 154 11.34 -54.62 50.43
C GLU A 154 12.38 -54.88 51.55
N LYS A 155 12.38 -54.08 52.64
CA LYS A 155 13.00 -54.52 53.89
C LYS A 155 12.00 -55.38 54.62
N GLY A 156 11.88 -56.60 54.10
CA GLY A 156 10.98 -57.61 54.59
C GLY A 156 11.07 -57.80 56.11
N ILE A 157 9.93 -58.27 56.60
CA ILE A 157 9.69 -59.00 57.84
C ILE A 157 10.58 -60.26 57.89
N LYS A 158 11.91 -60.10 57.79
CA LYS A 158 12.86 -61.22 57.79
C LYS A 158 14.09 -61.02 58.64
N ASN A 159 14.38 -59.85 59.21
CA ASN A 159 15.39 -59.70 60.26
C ASN A 159 15.13 -58.44 61.11
N ALA A 160 14.45 -58.58 62.25
CA ALA A 160 14.32 -57.50 63.24
C ALA A 160 14.32 -58.05 64.67
N ASN A 161 15.48 -58.52 65.13
CA ASN A 161 15.86 -58.43 66.54
C ASN A 161 16.25 -56.97 66.84
N LEU A 162 15.26 -56.07 66.87
CA LEU A 162 15.42 -54.72 67.40
C LEU A 162 14.43 -54.47 68.54
N PRO A 163 14.86 -53.76 69.60
CA PRO A 163 14.09 -53.58 70.83
C PRO A 163 12.82 -52.74 70.61
N PRO A 164 11.79 -52.87 71.48
CA PRO A 164 10.45 -52.30 71.28
C PRO A 164 10.34 -50.76 71.29
N SER A 165 11.41 -50.02 71.53
CA SER A 165 11.35 -48.56 71.74
C SER A 165 11.30 -47.71 70.47
N GLU A 166 11.51 -48.28 69.28
CA GLU A 166 11.59 -47.53 68.02
C GLU A 166 10.63 -48.03 66.93
N ARG A 167 9.67 -48.89 67.28
CA ARG A 167 8.55 -49.24 66.39
C ARG A 167 7.41 -48.25 66.57
N ASN A 168 7.64 -46.96 66.32
CA ASN A 168 6.56 -45.99 66.53
C ASN A 168 6.70 -44.71 65.71
N VAL A 169 6.49 -44.77 64.38
CA VAL A 169 6.01 -43.58 63.64
C VAL A 169 5.06 -43.98 62.49
N MET A 170 4.05 -44.82 62.72
CA MET A 170 2.84 -44.78 61.87
C MET A 170 1.65 -45.54 62.47
N ARG A 171 1.16 -45.06 63.63
CA ARG A 171 -0.20 -45.37 64.07
C ARG A 171 -0.71 -44.31 65.05
N ARG A 172 -0.65 -43.04 64.64
CA ARG A 172 -1.46 -42.00 65.28
C ARG A 172 -2.66 -41.79 64.37
N VAL A 173 -3.69 -42.60 64.57
CA VAL A 173 -5.04 -42.27 64.09
C VAL A 173 -5.46 -41.07 64.92
N GLN A 174 -5.33 -39.86 64.36
CA GLN A 174 -6.06 -38.72 64.90
C GLN A 174 -7.54 -39.01 64.63
N GLY A 175 -8.28 -39.35 65.69
CA GLY A 175 -9.73 -39.26 65.64
C GLY A 175 -10.08 -37.79 65.44
N PHE A 176 -10.66 -37.45 64.30
CA PHE A 176 -11.32 -36.17 64.15
C PHE A 176 -12.69 -36.30 64.83
N GLU A 177 -12.83 -35.73 66.01
CA GLU A 177 -14.13 -35.37 66.56
C GLU A 177 -14.66 -34.21 65.72
N ILE A 178 -15.69 -34.47 64.91
CA ILE A 178 -16.45 -33.42 64.24
C ILE A 178 -17.40 -32.84 65.30
N GLU A 179 -16.87 -32.03 66.21
CA GLU A 179 -17.67 -31.12 67.03
C GLU A 179 -18.04 -29.89 66.20
N ARG A 180 -18.89 -30.09 65.19
CA ARG A 180 -19.69 -29.01 64.62
C ARG A 180 -20.89 -29.62 63.91
N GLU A 181 -22.04 -29.56 64.57
CA GLU A 181 -23.33 -29.70 63.90
C GLU A 181 -23.31 -28.76 62.68
N LEU A 182 -23.67 -29.29 61.51
CA LEU A 182 -23.82 -28.50 60.28
C LEU A 182 -24.73 -27.31 60.57
N GLY A 183 -24.14 -26.13 60.75
CA GLY A 183 -24.85 -24.87 60.88
C GLY A 183 -25.67 -24.65 59.61
N SER A 184 -26.97 -24.86 59.72
CA SER A 184 -27.96 -24.82 58.64
C SER A 184 -28.31 -23.38 58.24
N GLY A 185 -27.33 -22.52 57.95
CA GLY A 185 -27.60 -21.11 57.62
C GLY A 185 -26.67 -20.49 56.58
N GLU A 186 -25.35 -20.64 56.73
CA GLU A 186 -24.39 -19.89 55.89
C GLU A 186 -23.98 -20.64 54.62
N ILE A 187 -23.78 -21.97 54.69
CA ILE A 187 -23.35 -22.77 53.54
C ILE A 187 -24.49 -22.90 52.51
N VAL A 188 -25.75 -23.00 52.97
CA VAL A 188 -26.94 -23.01 52.09
C VAL A 188 -27.13 -21.64 51.42
N SER A 189 -26.88 -20.53 52.15
CA SER A 189 -26.94 -19.19 51.58
C SER A 189 -25.86 -18.93 50.52
N GLN A 190 -24.64 -19.44 50.69
CA GLN A 190 -23.59 -19.35 49.67
C GLN A 190 -23.94 -20.17 48.43
N PHE A 191 -24.47 -21.39 48.59
CA PHE A 191 -24.90 -22.21 47.45
C PHE A 191 -26.12 -21.63 46.71
N GLN A 192 -27.07 -21.01 47.43
CA GLN A 192 -28.21 -20.31 46.81
C GLN A 192 -27.79 -19.04 46.07
N ARG A 193 -26.88 -18.22 46.63
CA ARG A 193 -26.36 -17.01 45.96
C ARG A 193 -25.59 -17.35 44.68
N VAL A 194 -24.73 -18.38 44.71
CA VAL A 194 -24.00 -18.84 43.52
C VAL A 194 -24.99 -19.31 42.43
N ASN A 195 -26.10 -19.92 42.80
CA ASN A 195 -27.13 -20.34 41.84
C ASN A 195 -27.91 -19.15 41.24
N GLU A 196 -28.14 -18.11 42.03
CA GLU A 196 -28.85 -16.90 41.60
C GLU A 196 -27.97 -16.00 40.70
N ASP A 197 -26.68 -15.88 41.01
CA ASP A 197 -25.68 -15.17 40.19
C ASP A 197 -25.53 -15.83 38.80
N TRP A 198 -25.49 -17.16 38.74
CA TRP A 198 -25.41 -17.91 37.48
C TRP A 198 -26.68 -17.76 36.64
N ALA A 199 -27.85 -17.75 37.28
CA ALA A 199 -29.11 -17.51 36.59
C ALA A 199 -29.21 -16.07 36.04
N GLU A 200 -28.68 -15.08 36.76
CA GLU A 200 -28.63 -13.69 36.29
C GLU A 200 -27.61 -13.52 35.14
N GLU A 201 -26.45 -14.17 35.22
CA GLU A 201 -25.46 -14.16 34.14
C GLU A 201 -25.99 -14.84 32.86
N LEU A 202 -26.74 -15.94 33.00
CA LEU A 202 -27.39 -16.62 31.88
C LEU A 202 -28.45 -15.73 31.22
N ARG A 203 -29.30 -15.05 32.01
CA ARG A 203 -30.26 -14.06 31.47
C ARG A 203 -29.56 -12.92 30.74
N LYS A 204 -28.45 -12.40 31.27
CA LYS A 204 -27.64 -11.37 30.59
C LYS A 204 -27.00 -11.90 29.30
N ALA A 205 -26.63 -13.17 29.24
CA ALA A 205 -26.15 -13.80 28.02
C ALA A 205 -27.27 -13.94 26.97
N ASP A 206 -28.45 -14.37 27.38
CA ASP A 206 -29.63 -14.46 26.52
C ASP A 206 -30.08 -13.08 26.01
N ASP A 207 -30.08 -12.06 26.86
CA ASP A 207 -30.39 -10.68 26.47
C ASP A 207 -29.39 -10.14 25.43
N ARG A 208 -28.10 -10.48 25.58
CA ARG A 208 -27.07 -10.13 24.59
C ARG A 208 -27.27 -10.90 23.29
N ALA A 209 -27.54 -12.19 23.37
CA ALA A 209 -27.80 -13.03 22.20
C ALA A 209 -29.02 -12.51 21.42
N LYS A 210 -30.09 -12.11 22.13
CA LYS A 210 -31.28 -11.51 21.53
C LYS A 210 -30.96 -10.18 20.85
N LYS A 211 -30.19 -9.29 21.49
CA LYS A 211 -29.75 -8.02 20.87
C LYS A 211 -28.94 -8.27 19.60
N TYR A 212 -28.00 -9.21 19.63
CA TYR A 212 -27.24 -9.55 18.42
C TYR A 212 -28.11 -10.14 17.32
N GLN A 213 -29.16 -10.89 17.67
CA GLN A 213 -30.11 -11.41 16.70
C GLN A 213 -30.96 -10.28 16.07
N GLU A 214 -31.43 -9.33 16.86
CA GLU A 214 -32.15 -8.13 16.38
C GLU A 214 -31.25 -7.27 15.49
N GLU A 215 -29.99 -7.04 15.87
CA GLU A 215 -29.00 -6.30 15.06
C GLU A 215 -28.68 -7.03 13.75
N LEU A 216 -28.57 -8.36 13.76
CA LEU A 216 -28.37 -9.16 12.55
C LEU A 216 -29.57 -9.06 11.61
N GLU A 217 -30.79 -9.08 12.13
CA GLU A 217 -32.02 -8.93 11.33
C GLU A 217 -32.13 -7.53 10.73
N GLU A 218 -31.82 -6.47 11.50
CA GLU A 218 -31.77 -5.10 11.01
C GLU A 218 -30.72 -4.92 9.91
N LEU A 219 -29.52 -5.46 10.11
CA LEU A 219 -28.46 -5.43 9.10
C LEU A 219 -28.85 -6.17 7.83
N TYR A 220 -29.51 -7.32 7.95
CA TYR A 220 -29.99 -8.08 6.80
C TYR A 220 -31.07 -7.32 6.03
N ASN A 221 -32.02 -6.70 6.72
CA ASN A 221 -33.05 -5.85 6.10
C ASN A 221 -32.46 -4.63 5.41
N ASN A 222 -31.48 -3.96 6.02
CA ASN A 222 -30.81 -2.82 5.42
C ASN A 222 -29.97 -3.22 4.20
N LYS A 223 -29.30 -4.39 4.25
CA LYS A 223 -28.60 -4.97 3.10
C LYS A 223 -29.56 -5.18 1.93
N ASN A 224 -30.70 -5.84 2.16
CA ASN A 224 -31.67 -6.10 1.10
C ASN A 224 -32.20 -4.79 0.48
N ARG A 225 -32.50 -3.78 1.31
CA ARG A 225 -32.92 -2.47 0.84
C ARG A 225 -31.84 -1.80 -0.05
N LEU A 226 -30.58 -1.86 0.38
CA LEU A 226 -29.47 -1.30 -0.40
C LEU A 226 -29.25 -2.07 -1.71
N GLU A 227 -29.44 -3.38 -1.73
CA GLU A 227 -29.37 -4.20 -2.95
C GLU A 227 -30.49 -3.84 -3.93
N ASP A 228 -31.71 -3.60 -3.45
CA ASP A 228 -32.83 -3.13 -4.26
C ASP A 228 -32.59 -1.73 -4.84
N GLU A 229 -32.07 -0.81 -4.04
CA GLU A 229 -31.68 0.53 -4.51
C GLU A 229 -30.58 0.45 -5.56
N LEU A 230 -29.57 -0.40 -5.34
CA LEU A 230 -28.48 -0.63 -6.29
C LEU A 230 -29.02 -1.16 -7.63
N GLN A 231 -29.97 -2.10 -7.60
CA GLN A 231 -30.59 -2.60 -8.82
C GLN A 231 -31.38 -1.51 -9.56
N ARG A 232 -32.13 -0.67 -8.84
CA ARG A 232 -32.84 0.47 -9.45
C ARG A 232 -31.86 1.44 -10.12
N TYR A 233 -30.75 1.77 -9.46
CA TYR A 233 -29.73 2.64 -10.03
C TYR A 233 -29.04 2.02 -11.25
N LYS A 234 -28.76 0.71 -11.24
CA LYS A 234 -28.22 0.02 -12.41
C LYS A 234 -29.14 0.13 -13.63
N VAL A 235 -30.45 -0.12 -13.45
CA VAL A 235 -31.43 0.03 -14.53
C VAL A 235 -31.51 1.48 -15.02
N LEU A 236 -31.50 2.46 -14.11
CA LEU A 236 -31.52 3.87 -14.47
C LEU A 236 -30.27 4.29 -15.26
N THR A 237 -29.09 3.79 -14.87
CA THR A 237 -27.83 4.05 -15.58
C THR A 237 -27.87 3.41 -16.97
N ALA A 238 -28.34 2.17 -17.10
CA ALA A 238 -28.48 1.51 -18.39
C ALA A 238 -29.39 2.31 -19.35
N HIS A 239 -30.54 2.79 -18.88
CA HIS A 239 -31.40 3.64 -19.70
C HIS A 239 -30.76 4.97 -20.09
N ARG A 240 -29.96 5.56 -19.20
CA ARG A 240 -29.20 6.78 -19.53
C ARG A 240 -28.14 6.51 -20.58
N GLU A 241 -27.45 5.37 -20.52
CA GLU A 241 -26.46 4.95 -21.50
C GLU A 241 -27.10 4.72 -22.88
N GLU A 242 -28.25 4.03 -22.94
CA GLU A 242 -29.04 3.85 -24.16
C GLU A 242 -29.46 5.20 -24.77
N GLU A 243 -29.88 6.15 -23.91
CA GLU A 243 -30.28 7.48 -24.34
C GLU A 243 -29.08 8.31 -24.84
N ILE A 244 -27.94 8.23 -24.15
CA ILE A 244 -26.69 8.86 -24.60
C ILE A 244 -26.26 8.28 -25.95
N GLU A 245 -26.35 6.97 -26.14
CA GLU A 245 -26.03 6.32 -27.41
C GLU A 245 -26.97 6.80 -28.52
N ARG A 246 -28.28 6.84 -28.26
CA ARG A 246 -29.27 7.37 -29.21
C ARG A 246 -28.98 8.82 -29.59
N LEU A 247 -28.74 9.69 -28.59
CA LEU A 247 -28.44 11.10 -28.82
C LEU A 247 -27.11 11.28 -29.56
N SER A 248 -26.08 10.51 -29.20
CA SER A 248 -24.78 10.51 -29.86
C SER A 248 -24.89 10.15 -31.35
N ASN A 249 -25.67 9.10 -31.65
CA ASN A 249 -25.94 8.65 -33.02
C ASN A 249 -26.77 9.69 -33.81
N THR A 250 -27.75 10.33 -33.17
CA THR A 250 -28.62 11.34 -33.81
C THR A 250 -27.88 12.64 -34.09
N LEU A 251 -26.94 13.02 -33.21
CA LEU A 251 -26.16 14.24 -33.34
C LEU A 251 -25.03 14.10 -34.36
N GLY A 252 -24.61 12.89 -34.75
CA GLY A 252 -23.54 12.67 -35.73
C GLY A 252 -22.18 13.25 -35.32
N VAL A 253 -22.05 13.75 -34.08
CA VAL A 253 -20.85 14.40 -33.55
C VAL A 253 -19.75 13.39 -33.25
N GLY A 254 -20.10 12.10 -33.05
CA GLY A 254 -19.13 11.03 -32.81
C GLY A 254 -18.19 10.78 -33.98
N ASP A 255 -18.69 10.80 -35.23
CA ASP A 255 -17.94 10.26 -36.36
C ASP A 255 -16.82 11.19 -36.86
N TYR A 256 -16.90 12.49 -36.58
CA TYR A 256 -15.88 13.49 -36.97
C TYR A 256 -14.79 13.72 -35.90
N VAL A 257 -15.09 13.44 -34.62
CA VAL A 257 -14.15 13.67 -33.50
C VAL A 257 -13.55 12.37 -32.96
N GLN A 258 -14.26 11.23 -33.05
CA GLN A 258 -13.76 9.95 -32.54
C GLN A 258 -12.72 9.29 -33.44
N LYS A 259 -12.85 9.35 -34.77
CA LYS A 259 -11.89 8.69 -35.69
C LYS A 259 -10.42 9.16 -35.49
N PRO A 260 -10.13 10.46 -35.36
CA PRO A 260 -8.77 10.92 -35.06
C PRO A 260 -8.31 10.47 -33.66
N LEU A 261 -9.16 10.61 -32.64
CA LEU A 261 -8.84 10.21 -31.25
C LEU A 261 -8.65 8.70 -31.09
N GLU A 262 -9.43 7.88 -31.78
CA GLU A 262 -9.29 6.42 -31.75
C GLU A 262 -8.01 5.98 -32.45
N SER A 263 -7.65 6.61 -33.58
CA SER A 263 -6.38 6.34 -34.24
C SER A 263 -5.19 6.73 -33.35
N GLU A 264 -5.29 7.85 -32.64
CA GLU A 264 -4.25 8.33 -31.72
C GLU A 264 -4.16 7.45 -30.45
N ARG A 265 -5.31 7.04 -29.89
CA ARG A 265 -5.38 6.06 -28.78
C ARG A 265 -4.83 4.70 -29.18
N LYS A 266 -5.08 4.25 -30.42
CA LYS A 266 -4.55 2.98 -30.93
C LYS A 266 -3.03 3.03 -31.05
N MET A 267 -2.48 4.12 -31.58
CA MET A 267 -1.03 4.38 -31.60
C MET A 267 -0.42 4.46 -30.19
N GLN A 268 -1.10 5.12 -29.25
CA GLN A 268 -0.68 5.17 -27.86
C GLN A 268 -0.70 3.78 -27.21
N ASN A 269 -1.73 2.97 -27.44
CA ASN A 269 -1.82 1.60 -26.94
C ASN A 269 -0.74 0.69 -27.54
N GLU A 270 -0.42 0.84 -28.82
CA GLU A 270 0.70 0.13 -29.45
C GLU A 270 2.03 0.49 -28.79
N THR A 271 2.22 1.78 -28.48
CA THR A 271 3.43 2.28 -27.80
C THR A 271 3.52 1.75 -26.37
N VAL A 272 2.40 1.76 -25.62
CA VAL A 272 2.32 1.20 -24.26
C VAL A 272 2.62 -0.29 -24.28
N LYS A 273 2.13 -1.03 -25.27
CA LYS A 273 2.42 -2.45 -25.43
C LYS A 273 3.92 -2.70 -25.63
N VAL A 274 4.57 -1.96 -26.54
CA VAL A 274 6.02 -2.06 -26.76
C VAL A 274 6.82 -1.71 -25.50
N LEU A 275 6.38 -0.71 -24.74
CA LEU A 275 7.00 -0.35 -23.47
C LEU A 275 6.83 -1.44 -22.41
N ASN A 276 5.66 -2.06 -22.32
CA ASN A 276 5.42 -3.19 -21.41
C ASN A 276 6.27 -4.41 -21.79
N ASP A 277 6.32 -4.78 -23.07
CA ASP A 277 7.18 -5.88 -23.55
C ASP A 277 8.66 -5.60 -23.20
N ARG A 278 9.09 -4.34 -23.26
CA ARG A 278 10.43 -3.91 -22.84
C ARG A 278 10.64 -3.98 -21.33
N ILE A 279 9.66 -3.58 -20.54
CA ILE A 279 9.69 -3.69 -19.07
C ILE A 279 9.76 -5.16 -18.66
N ASP A 280 8.98 -6.03 -19.28
CA ASP A 280 8.99 -7.47 -19.03
C ASP A 280 10.35 -8.09 -19.37
N TYR A 281 10.96 -7.69 -20.49
CA TYR A 281 12.31 -8.10 -20.83
C TYR A 281 13.35 -7.66 -19.77
N LEU A 282 13.28 -6.39 -19.34
CA LEU A 282 14.21 -5.85 -18.34
C LEU A 282 14.01 -6.51 -16.96
N ASN A 283 12.77 -6.78 -16.58
CA ASN A 283 12.44 -7.48 -15.34
C ASN A 283 12.94 -8.93 -15.39
N GLY A 284 12.76 -9.62 -16.52
CA GLY A 284 13.31 -10.97 -16.71
C GLY A 284 14.85 -11.00 -16.59
N GLU A 285 15.53 -10.01 -17.16
CA GLU A 285 16.98 -9.88 -17.07
C GLU A 285 17.44 -9.53 -15.64
N ASN A 286 16.71 -8.66 -14.93
CA ASN A 286 16.96 -8.37 -13.52
C ASN A 286 16.83 -9.62 -12.65
N VAL A 287 15.75 -10.39 -12.81
CA VAL A 287 15.56 -11.65 -12.06
C VAL A 287 16.69 -12.64 -12.35
N ARG A 288 17.14 -12.72 -13.61
CA ARG A 288 18.29 -13.56 -14.00
C ARG A 288 19.57 -13.12 -13.28
N LEU A 289 19.87 -11.82 -13.29
CA LEU A 289 21.05 -11.26 -12.62
C LEU A 289 20.98 -11.42 -11.09
N GLU A 290 19.81 -11.22 -10.48
CA GLU A 290 19.61 -11.45 -9.05
C GLU A 290 19.87 -12.92 -8.67
N ALA A 291 19.39 -13.87 -9.47
CA ALA A 291 19.67 -15.29 -9.28
C ALA A 291 21.16 -15.62 -9.42
N GLU A 292 21.86 -14.98 -10.35
CA GLU A 292 23.31 -15.15 -10.54
C GLU A 292 24.09 -14.59 -9.33
N VAL A 293 23.69 -13.42 -8.82
CA VAL A 293 24.27 -12.81 -7.61
C VAL A 293 24.05 -13.70 -6.38
N GLU A 294 22.86 -14.24 -6.19
CA GLU A 294 22.56 -15.12 -5.05
C GLU A 294 23.34 -16.44 -5.13
N ASN A 295 23.50 -17.01 -6.33
CA ASN A 295 24.37 -18.17 -6.57
C ASN A 295 25.85 -17.88 -6.26
N MET A 296 26.34 -16.69 -6.63
CA MET A 296 27.70 -16.27 -6.28
C MET A 296 27.86 -16.09 -4.77
N LYS A 297 26.86 -15.51 -4.10
CA LYS A 297 26.86 -15.27 -2.65
C LYS A 297 26.85 -16.58 -1.85
N THR A 298 26.03 -17.55 -2.26
CA THR A 298 26.00 -18.90 -1.65
C THR A 298 27.33 -19.62 -1.87
N SER A 299 27.92 -19.52 -3.06
CA SER A 299 29.25 -20.05 -3.35
C SER A 299 30.33 -19.40 -2.47
N MET A 300 30.27 -18.08 -2.27
CA MET A 300 31.19 -17.35 -1.41
C MET A 300 31.02 -17.72 0.07
N SER A 301 29.79 -17.93 0.53
CA SER A 301 29.52 -18.44 1.89
C SER A 301 30.14 -19.83 2.11
N ARG A 302 30.05 -20.73 1.12
CA ARG A 302 30.72 -22.04 1.16
C ARG A 302 32.25 -21.90 1.23
N VAL A 303 32.84 -21.00 0.45
CA VAL A 303 34.28 -20.72 0.53
C VAL A 303 34.68 -20.22 1.91
N ASN A 304 33.90 -19.32 2.51
CA ASN A 304 34.17 -18.82 3.86
C ASN A 304 34.06 -19.93 4.92
N GLN A 305 33.11 -20.86 4.79
CA GLN A 305 33.02 -22.04 5.67
C GLN A 305 34.26 -22.92 5.54
N ILE A 306 34.74 -23.19 4.32
CA ILE A 306 35.96 -23.97 4.08
C ILE A 306 37.19 -23.27 4.68
N ILE A 307 37.27 -21.94 4.59
CA ILE A 307 38.35 -21.16 5.22
C ILE A 307 38.32 -21.31 6.74
N GLU A 308 37.13 -21.26 7.35
CA GLU A 308 36.98 -21.42 8.80
C GLU A 308 37.34 -22.84 9.25
N GLU A 309 36.87 -23.87 8.55
CA GLU A 309 37.25 -25.26 8.79
C GLU A 309 38.77 -25.46 8.67
N LYS A 310 39.40 -24.85 7.66
CA LYS A 310 40.85 -24.88 7.48
C LYS A 310 41.57 -24.21 8.64
N ASN A 311 41.06 -23.10 9.17
CA ASN A 311 41.63 -22.40 10.32
C ASN A 311 41.56 -23.27 11.58
N ILE A 312 40.41 -23.91 11.84
CA ILE A 312 40.22 -24.84 12.97
C ILE A 312 41.18 -26.02 12.85
N LEU A 313 41.30 -26.62 11.66
CA LEU A 313 42.24 -27.70 11.40
C LEU A 313 43.70 -27.26 11.60
N ALA A 314 44.05 -26.05 11.18
CA ALA A 314 45.40 -25.51 11.40
C ALA A 314 45.73 -25.36 12.89
N ILE A 315 44.78 -24.91 13.71
CA ILE A 315 44.93 -24.85 15.17
C ILE A 315 45.13 -26.25 15.74
N SER A 316 44.30 -27.21 15.35
CA SER A 316 44.42 -28.60 15.83
C SER A 316 45.74 -29.26 15.42
N ILE A 317 46.23 -29.02 14.19
CA ILE A 317 47.56 -29.49 13.75
C ILE A 317 48.67 -28.89 14.61
N GLU A 318 48.57 -27.62 14.98
CA GLU A 318 49.56 -26.95 15.82
C GLU A 318 49.55 -27.50 17.27
N GLU A 319 48.38 -27.83 17.81
CA GLU A 319 48.24 -28.51 19.10
C GLU A 319 48.88 -29.90 19.08
N VAL A 320 48.58 -30.71 18.06
CA VAL A 320 49.19 -32.05 17.89
C VAL A 320 50.70 -31.95 17.68
N ARG A 321 51.21 -30.90 17.01
CA ARG A 321 52.64 -30.64 16.90
C ARG A 321 53.27 -30.35 18.25
N LYS A 322 52.64 -29.51 19.08
CA LYS A 322 53.09 -29.23 20.45
C LYS A 322 53.14 -30.52 21.28
N GLU A 323 52.08 -31.31 21.27
CA GLU A 323 52.05 -32.61 21.96
C GLU A 323 53.18 -33.54 21.50
N ASN A 324 53.40 -33.65 20.18
CA ASN A 324 54.50 -34.44 19.63
C ASN A 324 55.86 -33.93 20.10
N THR A 325 56.10 -32.61 20.10
CA THR A 325 57.36 -32.05 20.62
C THR A 325 57.57 -32.33 22.10
N GLU A 326 56.50 -32.29 22.91
CA GLU A 326 56.58 -32.69 24.32
C GLU A 326 56.89 -34.17 24.49
N LEU A 327 56.30 -35.03 23.68
CA LEU A 327 56.59 -36.47 23.67
C LEU A 327 58.03 -36.74 23.29
N TYR A 328 58.56 -36.08 22.25
CA TYR A 328 59.98 -36.15 21.89
C TYR A 328 60.88 -35.69 23.04
N ARG A 329 60.51 -34.62 23.75
CA ARG A 329 61.24 -34.17 24.95
C ARG A 329 61.23 -35.22 26.05
N LYS A 330 60.06 -35.80 26.37
CA LYS A 330 59.92 -36.86 27.37
C LYS A 330 60.74 -38.11 27.00
N ILE A 331 60.71 -38.52 25.73
CA ILE A 331 61.51 -39.63 25.20
C ILE A 331 63.01 -39.33 25.35
N ASN A 332 63.45 -38.11 25.04
CA ASN A 332 64.86 -37.71 25.20
C ASN A 332 65.29 -37.66 26.67
N GLU A 333 64.42 -37.21 27.59
CA GLU A 333 64.66 -37.25 29.04
C GLU A 333 64.79 -38.69 29.58
N ILE A 334 64.06 -39.65 28.99
CA ILE A 334 64.16 -41.07 29.31
C ILE A 334 65.42 -41.71 28.71
N MET A 335 65.79 -41.38 27.47
CA MET A 335 67.01 -41.89 26.83
C MET A 335 68.30 -41.32 27.43
N ASN A 336 68.26 -40.08 27.94
CA ASN A 336 69.39 -39.39 28.56
C ASN A 336 69.07 -38.98 30.00
N PRO A 337 68.95 -39.93 30.94
CA PRO A 337 68.63 -39.60 32.32
C PRO A 337 69.76 -38.76 32.96
N PRO A 338 69.43 -37.69 33.71
CA PRO A 338 70.45 -36.90 34.38
C PRO A 338 71.25 -37.78 35.35
N LYS A 339 72.58 -37.80 35.20
CA LYS A 339 73.50 -38.55 36.06
C LYS A 339 73.27 -38.16 37.52
N ARG A 340 72.64 -39.06 38.31
CA ARG A 340 72.66 -38.97 39.77
C ARG A 340 74.12 -39.02 40.22
N GLN A 341 74.59 -37.96 40.86
CA GLN A 341 75.85 -37.98 41.60
C GLN A 341 75.70 -38.97 42.77
N ILE A 342 76.10 -40.22 42.55
CA ILE A 342 76.27 -41.20 43.63
C ILE A 342 77.63 -40.92 44.26
N LYS A 343 77.60 -40.28 45.43
CA LYS A 343 78.72 -40.23 46.37
C LYS A 343 79.06 -41.66 46.81
N SER A 344 80.11 -42.27 46.24
CA SER A 344 80.80 -43.39 46.87
C SER A 344 81.87 -42.85 47.81
N ARG A 345 81.56 -42.84 49.11
CA ARG A 345 82.52 -42.71 50.22
C ARG A 345 82.88 -44.12 50.66
N VAL A 346 84.10 -44.28 51.20
CA VAL A 346 84.68 -45.43 51.93
C VAL A 346 85.67 -46.24 51.06
N ARG A 347 86.96 -45.86 51.11
CA ARG A 347 88.06 -46.38 51.99
C ARG A 347 88.63 -47.68 51.42
N GLU A 348 89.90 -48.04 51.44
CA GLU A 348 91.15 -47.56 52.05
C GLU A 348 92.26 -48.47 51.48
N SER A 349 93.53 -48.07 51.66
CA SER A 349 94.75 -48.92 51.60
C SER A 349 95.43 -49.01 50.23
N LYS A 350 96.58 -48.34 50.03
CA LYS A 350 97.99 -48.77 50.34
C LYS A 350 98.67 -49.08 48.99
N VAL A 351 99.89 -48.70 48.62
CA VAL A 351 101.16 -48.27 49.25
C VAL A 351 102.01 -47.65 48.11
N GLY A 352 102.87 -46.67 48.41
CA GLY A 352 103.93 -46.22 47.49
C GLY A 352 104.18 -44.73 47.58
#